data_AF-A0A0L7QJ96-F1
#
_entry.id   AF-A0A0L7QJ96-F1
#
_cell.length_a   1.000
_cell.length_b   1.000
_cell.length_c   1.000
_cell.angle_alpha   90.00
_cell.angle_beta   90.00
_cell.angle_gamma   90.00
#
_symmetry.space_group_name_H-M   'P 1'
#
loop_
_entity.id
_entity.type
_entity.pdbx_description
1 polymer ?
#
loop_
_entity_poly.entity_id
_entity_poly.type
_entity_poly.pdbx_seq_one_letter_code
_entity_poly.pdbx_strand_id
1 'polypeptide(L)'
;MGTRLRNVRKAKKCDSVEEMKKAIMATNYHMISTDDNPQHENCPEGVGSWCKWKQAEALGTDPEAHPTPLHPDVQKEILPIYEDLSRNELLERCLGGYTQNANESFNSTVWRLAPKHLHSGLKVVEVAAYLAVSLFNEGNSALLLMMNELKILVGSRCFSYAQEMNERRVSRHNRRSALETKETRKARKEELQAQNKAYEEEEGLLYGAGIADEHVKRHAGFTCRSVHATVSRQAGPAEPLADRRARV
;
A
#
# COMPACT_ATOMS: atom_id res chain seq x y z
N MET A 1 -25.15 0.71 7.64
CA MET A 1 -24.30 -0.36 8.21
C MET A 1 -23.00 -0.43 7.40
N GLY A 2 -21.90 0.19 7.85
CA GLY A 2 -20.69 0.24 7.03
C GLY A 2 -19.49 0.99 7.64
N THR A 3 -19.29 0.90 8.95
CA THR A 3 -18.29 1.71 9.67
C THR A 3 -17.29 0.90 10.50
N ARG A 4 -16.99 -0.35 10.12
CA ARG A 4 -16.28 -1.26 11.04
C ARG A 4 -14.77 -1.47 10.80
N LEU A 5 -14.13 -0.86 9.80
CA LEU A 5 -12.68 -1.06 9.57
C LEU A 5 -11.97 0.19 9.05
N ARG A 6 -11.94 1.29 9.82
CA ARG A 6 -11.35 2.56 9.33
C ARG A 6 -10.18 3.15 10.10
N ASN A 7 -9.59 2.43 11.04
CA ASN A 7 -8.38 2.90 11.74
C ASN A 7 -7.30 1.81 11.79
N VAL A 8 -6.77 1.42 10.63
CA VAL A 8 -5.44 0.79 10.56
C VAL A 8 -4.46 1.89 10.22
N ARG A 9 -3.93 2.57 11.24
CA ARG A 9 -2.73 3.41 11.08
C ARG A 9 -1.66 2.54 10.43
N LYS A 10 -0.91 3.08 9.45
CA LYS A 10 0.21 2.36 8.82
C LYS A 10 1.07 1.77 9.93
N ALA A 11 1.09 0.44 10.02
CA ALA A 11 1.77 -0.26 11.09
C ALA A 11 3.24 0.19 11.13
N LYS A 12 3.70 0.55 12.34
CA LYS A 12 5.13 0.63 12.66
C LYS A 12 5.75 -0.68 12.17
N LYS A 13 6.85 -0.62 11.43
CA LYS A 13 7.51 -1.80 10.84
C LYS A 13 7.65 -2.86 11.92
N CYS A 14 6.83 -3.91 11.81
CA CYS A 14 6.82 -4.98 12.78
C CYS A 14 7.85 -5.99 12.29
N ASP A 15 9.07 -5.87 12.80
CA ASP A 15 10.16 -6.81 12.48
C ASP A 15 10.01 -8.14 13.26
N SER A 16 8.89 -8.31 13.97
CA SER A 16 8.57 -9.50 14.75
C SER A 16 7.27 -10.14 14.26
N VAL A 17 7.33 -11.45 13.96
CA VAL A 17 6.16 -12.27 13.62
C VAL A 17 5.17 -12.32 14.79
N GLU A 18 5.68 -12.44 16.01
CA GLU A 18 4.85 -12.51 17.21
C GLU A 18 4.03 -11.24 17.43
N GLU A 19 4.63 -10.08 17.20
CA GLU A 19 3.94 -8.79 17.34
C GLU A 19 2.91 -8.58 16.22
N MET A 20 3.16 -9.07 15.00
CA MET A 20 2.15 -9.08 13.92
C MET A 20 0.97 -9.99 14.27
N LYS A 21 1.26 -11.18 14.80
CA LYS A 21 0.24 -12.15 15.24
C LYS A 21 -0.63 -11.57 16.35
N LYS A 22 -0.02 -10.99 17.38
CA LYS A 22 -0.74 -10.29 18.45
C LYS A 22 -1.61 -9.17 17.88
N ALA A 23 -1.07 -8.33 17.00
CA ALA A 23 -1.84 -7.23 16.42
C ALA A 23 -3.05 -7.72 15.61
N ILE A 24 -2.91 -8.79 14.83
CA ILE A 24 -4.02 -9.40 14.07
C ILE A 24 -5.07 -9.94 15.03
N MET A 25 -4.68 -10.76 16.01
CA MET A 25 -5.59 -11.34 16.99
C MET A 25 -6.25 -10.29 17.90
N ALA A 26 -5.55 -9.21 18.24
CA ALA A 26 -6.11 -8.09 18.99
C ALA A 26 -7.34 -7.49 18.30
N THR A 27 -7.36 -7.44 16.96
CA THR A 27 -8.53 -6.95 16.24
C THR A 27 -9.72 -7.92 16.29
N ASN A 28 -9.48 -9.23 16.35
CA ASN A 28 -10.55 -10.20 16.61
C ASN A 28 -11.10 -10.00 18.02
N TYR A 29 -10.22 -9.92 19.02
CA TYR A 29 -10.58 -9.76 20.43
C TYR A 29 -11.36 -8.47 20.68
N HIS A 30 -11.00 -7.36 20.04
CA HIS A 30 -11.78 -6.11 20.08
C HIS A 30 -13.23 -6.27 19.59
N MET A 31 -13.51 -7.24 18.73
CA MET A 31 -14.84 -7.44 18.13
C MET A 31 -15.75 -8.33 18.99
N ILE A 32 -15.16 -9.06 19.93
CA ILE A 32 -15.84 -9.99 20.84
C ILE A 32 -15.74 -9.56 22.31
N SER A 33 -14.93 -8.53 22.60
CA SER A 33 -14.74 -7.94 23.93
C SER A 33 -16.04 -7.34 24.45
N THR A 34 -16.23 -7.43 25.76
CA THR A 34 -17.40 -6.90 26.49
C THR A 34 -16.94 -6.24 27.78
N ASP A 35 -17.79 -5.43 28.40
CA ASP A 35 -17.46 -4.79 29.69
C ASP A 35 -17.24 -5.85 30.81
N ASP A 36 -17.99 -6.96 30.78
CA ASP A 36 -17.84 -8.07 31.74
C ASP A 36 -16.61 -8.95 31.46
N ASN A 37 -16.16 -9.00 30.21
CA ASN A 37 -15.00 -9.79 29.77
C ASN A 37 -14.16 -8.99 28.76
N PRO A 38 -13.31 -8.07 29.24
CA PRO A 38 -12.47 -7.23 28.38
C PRO A 38 -11.26 -8.01 27.84
N GLN A 39 -11.09 -8.06 26.51
CA GLN A 39 -10.04 -8.83 25.83
C GLN A 39 -9.03 -7.92 25.13
N HIS A 40 -8.18 -7.25 25.91
CA HIS A 40 -7.17 -6.29 25.41
C HIS A 40 -5.72 -6.71 25.67
N GLU A 41 -5.49 -7.99 25.99
CA GLU A 41 -4.17 -8.58 26.28
C GLU A 41 -3.16 -8.49 25.13
N ASN A 42 -3.62 -8.54 23.89
CA ASN A 42 -2.78 -8.49 22.70
C ASN A 42 -2.53 -7.06 22.20
N CYS A 43 -3.08 -6.06 22.89
CA CYS A 43 -2.91 -4.65 22.53
C CYS A 43 -1.61 -4.10 23.12
N PRO A 44 -0.94 -3.15 22.43
CA PRO A 44 0.22 -2.49 23.00
C PRO A 44 -0.19 -1.70 24.24
N GLU A 45 0.71 -1.63 25.21
CA GLU A 45 0.52 -0.89 26.46
C GLU A 45 0.92 0.59 26.33
N GLY A 46 0.47 1.40 27.29
CA GLY A 46 0.87 2.79 27.43
C GLY A 46 0.00 3.82 26.69
N VAL A 47 0.26 5.09 26.96
CA VAL A 47 -0.50 6.24 26.44
C VAL A 47 -0.46 6.32 24.90
N GLY A 48 0.60 5.80 24.28
CA GLY A 48 0.76 5.73 22.83
C GLY A 48 0.07 4.54 22.16
N SER A 49 -0.63 3.68 22.92
CA SER A 49 -1.36 2.53 22.38
C SER A 49 -2.38 2.97 21.34
N TRP A 50 -2.66 2.14 20.34
CA TRP A 50 -3.82 2.39 19.46
C TRP A 50 -5.14 1.87 20.07
N CYS A 51 -5.05 1.08 21.15
CA CYS A 51 -6.19 0.57 21.88
C CYS A 51 -6.61 1.59 22.95
N LYS A 52 -7.80 2.18 22.79
CA LYS A 52 -8.35 3.16 23.73
C LYS A 52 -8.46 2.62 25.16
N TRP A 53 -8.80 1.34 25.32
CA TRP A 53 -8.90 0.71 26.63
C TRP A 53 -7.54 0.69 27.34
N LYS A 54 -6.47 0.31 26.63
CA LYS A 54 -5.09 0.34 27.15
C LYS A 54 -4.56 1.76 27.36
N GLN A 55 -4.99 2.73 26.55
CA GLN A 55 -4.68 4.15 26.79
C GLN A 55 -5.31 4.64 28.09
N ALA A 56 -6.59 4.31 28.33
CA ALA A 56 -7.32 4.71 29.53
C ALA A 56 -6.69 4.09 30.79
N GLU A 57 -6.34 2.80 30.73
CA GLU A 57 -5.60 2.10 31.78
C GLU A 57 -4.26 2.81 32.09
N ALA A 58 -3.50 3.20 31.06
CA ALA A 58 -2.22 3.89 31.25
C ALA A 58 -2.35 5.34 31.77
N LEU A 59 -3.47 6.01 31.49
CA LEU A 59 -3.76 7.37 31.96
C LEU A 59 -4.46 7.40 33.32
N GLY A 60 -4.87 6.24 33.86
CA GLY A 60 -5.66 6.15 35.08
C GLY A 60 -7.08 6.69 34.93
N THR A 61 -7.63 6.68 33.71
CA THR A 61 -9.01 7.10 33.41
C THR A 61 -9.89 5.90 33.13
N ASP A 62 -11.20 6.03 33.32
CA ASP A 62 -12.14 4.96 33.00
C ASP A 62 -12.20 4.71 31.47
N PRO A 63 -12.15 3.43 31.03
CA PRO A 63 -12.27 3.10 29.62
C PRO A 63 -13.69 3.35 29.09
N GLU A 64 -13.80 3.66 27.80
CA GLU A 64 -15.09 3.71 27.11
C GLU A 64 -15.79 2.34 27.16
N ALA A 65 -17.12 2.33 27.31
CA ALA A 65 -17.91 1.12 27.29
C ALA A 65 -17.74 0.38 25.94
N HIS A 66 -17.73 -0.95 25.99
CA HIS A 66 -17.53 -1.76 24.81
C HIS A 66 -18.70 -1.63 23.83
N PRO A 67 -18.42 -1.57 22.51
CA PRO A 67 -19.45 -1.75 21.50
C PRO A 67 -20.10 -3.13 21.63
N THR A 68 -21.32 -3.27 21.10
CA THR A 68 -21.99 -4.57 21.07
C THR A 68 -21.11 -5.62 20.36
N PRO A 69 -20.85 -6.78 21.01
CA PRO A 69 -20.00 -7.81 20.43
C PRO A 69 -20.65 -8.43 19.20
N LEU A 70 -19.84 -9.10 18.37
CA LEU A 70 -20.35 -9.89 17.25
C LEU A 70 -21.28 -11.02 17.74
N HIS A 71 -22.24 -11.44 16.90
CA HIS A 71 -23.08 -12.60 17.21
C HIS A 71 -22.21 -13.86 17.35
N PRO A 72 -22.45 -14.76 18.33
CA PRO A 72 -21.61 -15.95 18.58
C PRO A 72 -21.35 -16.80 17.33
N ASP A 73 -22.36 -17.00 16.48
CA ASP A 73 -22.19 -17.74 15.22
C ASP A 73 -21.19 -17.06 14.27
N VAL A 74 -21.24 -15.72 14.18
CA VAL A 74 -20.31 -14.96 13.34
C VAL A 74 -18.90 -15.00 13.92
N GLN A 75 -18.76 -14.97 15.24
CA GLN A 75 -17.46 -15.12 15.90
C GLN A 75 -16.82 -16.46 15.53
N LYS A 76 -17.60 -17.54 15.59
CA LYS A 76 -17.17 -18.90 15.26
C LYS A 76 -16.71 -19.03 13.80
N GLU A 77 -17.43 -18.43 12.87
CA GLU A 77 -17.09 -18.51 11.43
C GLU A 77 -15.88 -17.62 11.06
N ILE A 78 -15.67 -16.51 11.76
CA ILE A 78 -14.59 -15.56 11.46
C ILE A 78 -13.26 -15.95 12.14
N LEU A 79 -13.30 -16.64 13.28
CA LEU A 79 -12.08 -17.03 14.01
C LEU A 79 -11.08 -17.82 13.14
N PRO A 80 -11.47 -18.84 12.35
CA PRO A 80 -10.55 -19.55 11.46
C PRO A 80 -9.84 -18.63 10.46
N ILE A 81 -10.50 -17.56 10.00
CA ILE A 81 -9.89 -16.57 9.09
C ILE A 81 -8.76 -15.82 9.82
N TYR A 82 -8.98 -15.46 11.08
CA TYR A 82 -7.96 -14.78 11.89
C TYR A 82 -6.78 -15.70 12.22
N GLU A 83 -7.06 -16.96 12.53
CA GLU A 83 -6.02 -17.99 12.75
C GLU A 83 -5.18 -18.19 11.49
N ASP A 84 -5.83 -18.26 10.31
CA ASP A 84 -5.18 -18.37 9.01
C ASP A 84 -4.31 -17.16 8.69
N LEU A 85 -4.81 -15.95 8.97
CA LEU A 85 -4.05 -14.71 8.81
C LEU A 85 -2.89 -14.57 9.81
N SER A 86 -2.96 -15.31 10.92
CA SER A 86 -1.97 -15.31 12.01
C SER A 86 -0.94 -16.44 11.92
N ARG A 87 -0.95 -17.23 10.84
CA ARG A 87 0.01 -18.33 10.62
C ARG A 87 1.42 -17.80 10.44
N ASN A 88 2.38 -18.43 11.12
CA ASN A 88 3.79 -18.01 11.09
C ASN A 88 4.35 -18.05 9.66
N GLU A 89 4.03 -19.08 8.84
CA GLU A 89 4.54 -19.17 7.47
C GLU A 89 4.01 -18.03 6.56
N LEU A 90 2.84 -17.46 6.89
CA LEU A 90 2.32 -16.29 6.20
C LEU A 90 3.05 -15.02 6.66
N LEU A 91 3.18 -14.83 7.97
CA LEU A 91 3.74 -13.62 8.56
C LEU A 91 5.26 -13.48 8.33
N GLU A 92 6.01 -14.59 8.31
CA GLU A 92 7.44 -14.60 7.98
C GLU A 92 7.70 -14.04 6.58
N ARG A 93 6.79 -14.29 5.62
CA ARG A 93 6.89 -13.73 4.26
C ARG A 93 6.60 -12.23 4.22
N CYS A 94 5.93 -11.68 5.23
CA CYS A 94 5.63 -10.27 5.37
C CYS A 94 6.77 -9.48 6.04
N LEU A 95 7.71 -10.16 6.71
CA LEU A 95 8.88 -9.53 7.32
C LEU A 95 9.71 -8.76 6.28
N GLY A 96 10.20 -7.58 6.63
CA GLY A 96 11.03 -6.78 5.72
C GLY A 96 10.28 -6.05 4.61
N GLY A 97 8.95 -6.09 4.60
CA GLY A 97 8.11 -5.29 3.68
C GLY A 97 8.27 -5.70 2.22
N TYR A 98 8.46 -7.00 1.99
CA TYR A 98 8.43 -7.59 0.65
C TYR A 98 7.07 -7.33 0.00
N THR A 99 7.06 -7.10 -1.31
CA THR A 99 5.82 -7.02 -2.07
C THR A 99 5.10 -8.36 -1.94
N GLN A 100 3.97 -8.34 -1.25
CA GLN A 100 3.10 -9.49 -0.99
C GLN A 100 2.57 -10.14 -2.28
N ASN A 101 2.80 -9.46 -3.42
CA ASN A 101 2.35 -9.91 -4.70
C ASN A 101 3.49 -10.24 -5.70
N ALA A 102 3.95 -11.49 -5.69
CA ALA A 102 4.87 -11.98 -6.74
C ALA A 102 4.22 -11.99 -8.15
N ASN A 103 2.89 -12.03 -8.23
CA ASN A 103 2.15 -12.03 -9.49
C ASN A 103 1.97 -10.63 -10.10
N GLU A 104 2.42 -9.56 -9.44
CA GLU A 104 2.39 -8.21 -10.01
C GLU A 104 3.13 -8.14 -11.36
N SER A 105 4.27 -8.82 -11.45
CA SER A 105 5.05 -8.89 -12.70
C SER A 105 4.28 -9.62 -13.80
N PHE A 106 3.66 -10.76 -13.49
CA PHE A 106 2.81 -11.52 -14.39
C PHE A 106 1.59 -10.72 -14.86
N ASN A 107 0.82 -10.19 -13.90
CA ASN A 107 -0.36 -9.37 -14.15
C ASN A 107 -0.02 -8.12 -14.98
N SER A 108 1.12 -7.47 -14.72
CA SER A 108 1.55 -6.34 -15.55
C SER A 108 1.78 -6.72 -17.02
N THR A 109 2.11 -7.98 -17.31
CA THR A 109 2.29 -8.49 -18.67
C THR A 109 0.94 -8.81 -19.31
N VAL A 110 0.04 -9.48 -18.57
CA VAL A 110 -1.34 -9.73 -19.01
C VAL A 110 -2.04 -8.42 -19.35
N TRP A 111 -2.00 -7.43 -18.46
CA TRP A 111 -2.67 -6.13 -18.66
C TRP A 111 -1.97 -5.23 -19.68
N ARG A 112 -0.76 -5.57 -20.11
CA ARG A 112 -0.11 -4.91 -21.25
C ARG A 112 -0.65 -5.42 -22.59
N LEU A 113 -1.02 -6.71 -22.63
CA LEU A 113 -1.60 -7.36 -23.80
C LEU A 113 -3.12 -7.14 -23.88
N ALA A 114 -3.81 -7.16 -22.75
CA ALA A 114 -5.25 -6.88 -22.63
C ALA A 114 -5.48 -5.72 -21.64
N PRO A 115 -5.39 -4.46 -22.08
CA PRO A 115 -5.48 -3.32 -21.18
C PRO A 115 -6.84 -3.21 -20.48
N LYS A 116 -6.82 -2.97 -19.16
CA LYS A 116 -8.04 -2.89 -18.33
C LYS A 116 -9.02 -1.78 -18.73
N HIS A 117 -8.53 -0.73 -19.38
CA HIS A 117 -9.35 0.39 -19.84
C HIS A 117 -10.05 0.10 -21.19
N LEU A 118 -9.73 -1.03 -21.82
CA LEU A 118 -10.37 -1.50 -23.03
C LEU A 118 -11.25 -2.71 -22.71
N HIS A 119 -12.44 -2.76 -23.30
CA HIS A 119 -13.28 -3.94 -23.19
C HIS A 119 -12.65 -5.10 -23.99
N SER A 120 -12.23 -6.15 -23.29
CA SER A 120 -11.67 -7.37 -23.88
C SER A 120 -12.58 -8.55 -23.55
N GLY A 121 -12.99 -9.31 -24.56
CA GLY A 121 -13.76 -10.54 -24.35
C GLY A 121 -12.93 -11.63 -23.68
N LEU A 122 -13.59 -12.63 -23.08
CA LEU A 122 -12.96 -13.74 -22.35
C LEU A 122 -11.81 -14.39 -23.14
N LYS A 123 -12.04 -14.72 -24.41
CA LYS A 123 -11.04 -15.36 -25.29
C LYS A 123 -9.78 -14.50 -25.47
N VAL A 124 -9.90 -13.17 -25.50
CA VAL A 124 -8.75 -12.26 -25.66
C VAL A 124 -7.91 -12.26 -24.39
N VAL A 125 -8.56 -12.22 -23.22
CA VAL A 125 -7.87 -12.26 -21.93
C VAL A 125 -7.18 -13.62 -21.72
N GLU A 126 -7.82 -14.71 -22.14
CA GLU A 126 -7.26 -16.06 -22.09
C GLU A 126 -6.01 -16.19 -22.97
N VAL A 127 -6.06 -15.71 -24.22
CA VAL A 127 -4.88 -15.67 -25.11
C VAL A 127 -3.79 -14.78 -24.52
N ALA A 128 -4.14 -13.62 -23.97
CA ALA A 128 -3.18 -12.73 -23.31
C ALA A 128 -2.51 -13.40 -22.10
N ALA A 129 -3.24 -14.22 -21.34
CA ALA A 129 -2.68 -14.99 -20.23
C ALA A 129 -1.68 -16.04 -20.71
N TYR A 130 -2.02 -16.83 -21.75
CA TYR A 130 -1.09 -17.80 -22.32
C TYR A 130 0.18 -17.13 -22.87
N LEU A 131 0.02 -16.04 -23.62
CA LEU A 131 1.13 -15.24 -24.12
C LEU A 131 2.01 -14.70 -23.00
N ALA A 132 1.41 -14.20 -21.91
CA ALA A 132 2.14 -13.69 -20.77
C ALA A 132 2.97 -14.79 -20.08
N VAL A 133 2.43 -16.01 -19.94
CA VAL A 133 3.17 -17.16 -19.39
C VAL A 133 4.37 -17.50 -20.29
N SER A 134 4.15 -17.62 -21.59
CA SER A 134 5.22 -17.92 -22.56
C SER A 134 6.32 -16.85 -22.55
N LEU A 135 5.94 -15.57 -22.53
CA LEU A 135 6.90 -14.46 -22.45
C LEU A 135 7.68 -14.43 -21.13
N PHE A 136 7.04 -14.83 -20.03
CA PHE A 136 7.68 -14.86 -18.72
C PHE A 136 8.77 -15.94 -18.66
N ASN A 137 8.43 -17.15 -19.12
CA ASN A 137 9.30 -18.32 -19.05
C ASN A 137 10.39 -18.28 -20.13
N GLU A 138 10.01 -18.10 -21.40
CA GLU A 138 10.90 -18.26 -22.56
C GLU A 138 11.32 -16.93 -23.22
N GLY A 139 10.76 -15.80 -22.76
CA GLY A 139 11.01 -14.50 -23.37
C GLY A 139 10.43 -14.38 -24.79
N ASN A 140 11.02 -13.53 -25.62
CA ASN A 140 10.54 -13.29 -26.99
C ASN A 140 10.75 -14.49 -27.93
N SER A 141 11.57 -15.47 -27.56
CA SER A 141 11.75 -16.70 -28.35
C SER A 141 10.44 -17.46 -28.51
N ALA A 142 9.57 -17.47 -27.48
CA ALA A 142 8.26 -18.09 -27.59
C ALA A 142 7.32 -17.37 -28.58
N LEU A 143 7.44 -16.04 -28.73
CA LEU A 143 6.70 -15.31 -29.76
C LEU A 143 7.13 -15.75 -31.17
N LEU A 144 8.44 -15.95 -31.39
CA LEU A 144 8.94 -16.43 -32.67
C LEU A 144 8.41 -17.83 -33.01
N LEU A 145 8.36 -18.73 -32.02
CA LEU A 145 7.78 -20.07 -32.17
C LEU A 145 6.29 -20.01 -32.51
N MET A 146 5.52 -19.18 -31.79
CA MET A 146 4.09 -18.97 -32.07
C MET A 146 3.85 -18.38 -33.46
N MET A 147 4.65 -17.39 -33.88
CA MET A 147 4.57 -16.83 -35.23
C MET A 147 4.79 -17.90 -36.29
N ASN A 148 5.80 -18.75 -36.11
CA ASN A 148 6.08 -19.86 -37.02
C ASN A 148 4.92 -20.87 -37.07
N GLU A 149 4.32 -21.19 -35.92
CA GLU A 149 3.16 -22.10 -35.85
C GLU A 149 1.94 -21.52 -36.58
N LEU A 150 1.70 -20.21 -36.42
CA LEU A 150 0.67 -19.45 -37.14
C LEU A 150 1.02 -19.22 -38.63
N LYS A 151 2.10 -19.84 -39.14
CA LYS A 151 2.59 -19.71 -40.52
C LYS A 151 2.94 -18.27 -40.90
N ILE A 152 3.33 -17.46 -39.92
CA ILE A 152 3.87 -16.11 -40.12
C ILE A 152 5.38 -16.24 -40.33
N LEU A 153 5.86 -15.80 -41.50
CA LEU A 153 7.28 -15.84 -41.82
C LEU A 153 8.09 -14.91 -40.91
N VAL A 154 9.00 -15.50 -40.13
CA VAL A 154 9.91 -14.76 -39.25
C VAL A 154 11.11 -14.29 -40.06
N GLY A 155 11.16 -13.00 -40.37
CA GLY A 155 12.33 -12.39 -41.02
C GLY A 155 13.52 -12.22 -40.07
N SER A 156 14.72 -12.10 -40.63
CA SER A 156 15.97 -11.90 -39.87
C SER A 156 15.89 -10.70 -38.90
N ARG A 157 15.26 -9.59 -39.29
CA ARG A 157 15.07 -8.42 -38.40
C ARG A 157 14.23 -8.74 -37.16
N CYS A 158 13.16 -9.52 -37.32
CA CYS A 158 12.29 -9.92 -36.22
C CYS A 158 13.04 -10.83 -35.24
N PHE A 159 13.81 -11.77 -35.78
CA PHE A 159 14.68 -12.64 -34.99
C PHE A 159 15.72 -11.85 -34.18
N SER A 160 16.46 -10.95 -34.83
CA SER A 160 17.45 -10.10 -34.15
C SER A 160 16.82 -9.21 -33.07
N TYR A 161 15.65 -8.63 -33.35
CA TYR A 161 14.91 -7.84 -32.36
C TYR A 161 14.51 -8.67 -31.13
N ALA A 162 14.02 -9.89 -31.34
CA ALA A 162 13.64 -10.78 -30.25
C ALA A 162 14.83 -11.18 -29.38
N GLN A 163 15.99 -11.45 -29.99
CA GLN A 163 17.24 -11.72 -29.27
C GLN A 163 17.66 -10.51 -28.43
N GLU A 164 17.75 -9.32 -29.03
CA GLU A 164 18.14 -8.10 -28.34
C GLU A 164 17.18 -7.77 -27.17
N MET A 165 15.88 -7.94 -27.38
CA MET A 165 14.89 -7.72 -26.32
C MET A 165 15.04 -8.72 -25.16
N ASN A 166 15.38 -9.97 -25.45
CA ASN A 166 15.65 -10.96 -24.42
C ASN A 166 16.94 -10.66 -23.66
N GLU A 167 18.02 -10.26 -24.34
CA GLU A 167 19.27 -9.81 -23.70
C GLU A 167 19.03 -8.60 -22.78
N ARG A 168 18.31 -7.59 -23.26
CA ARG A 168 17.89 -6.43 -22.45
C ARG A 168 17.02 -6.84 -21.26
N ARG A 169 16.19 -7.87 -21.38
CA ARG A 169 15.38 -8.42 -20.27
C ARG A 169 16.29 -9.06 -19.22
N VAL A 170 17.21 -9.93 -19.63
CA VAL A 170 18.16 -10.62 -18.74
C VAL A 170 19.08 -9.62 -18.04
N SER A 171 19.67 -8.68 -18.78
CA SER A 171 20.51 -7.61 -18.21
C SER A 171 19.76 -6.78 -17.17
N ARG A 172 18.51 -6.36 -17.46
CA ARG A 172 17.66 -5.66 -16.48
C ARG A 172 17.33 -6.51 -15.28
N HIS A 173 17.08 -7.81 -15.46
CA HIS A 173 16.83 -8.74 -14.37
C HIS A 173 18.06 -8.85 -13.47
N ASN A 174 19.23 -9.16 -14.03
CA ASN A 174 20.49 -9.29 -13.30
C ASN A 174 20.84 -8.02 -12.53
N ARG A 175 20.68 -6.85 -13.15
CA ARG A 175 20.89 -5.56 -12.48
C ARG A 175 19.93 -5.36 -11.30
N ARG A 176 18.67 -5.81 -11.43
CA ARG A 176 17.65 -5.67 -10.37
C ARG A 176 17.75 -6.75 -9.29
N SER A 177 18.32 -7.91 -9.59
CA SER A 177 18.54 -8.99 -8.63
C SER A 177 19.87 -8.84 -7.88
N ALA A 178 20.83 -8.06 -8.41
CA ALA A 178 22.07 -7.71 -7.72
C ALA A 178 21.77 -7.19 -6.30
N LEU A 179 22.46 -7.77 -5.31
CA LEU A 179 22.26 -7.49 -3.89
C LEU A 179 22.45 -6.01 -3.57
N GLU A 180 23.50 -5.39 -4.12
CA GLU A 180 23.77 -3.96 -3.98
C GLU A 180 22.56 -3.11 -4.40
N THR A 181 21.98 -3.39 -5.58
CA THR A 181 20.79 -2.66 -6.05
C THR A 181 19.55 -2.96 -5.20
N LYS A 182 19.45 -4.13 -4.58
CA LYS A 182 18.36 -4.46 -3.64
C LYS A 182 18.50 -3.70 -2.33
N GLU A 183 19.70 -3.63 -1.77
CA GLU A 183 20.02 -2.92 -0.54
C GLU A 183 19.87 -1.41 -0.71
N THR A 184 20.42 -0.82 -1.78
CA THR A 184 20.23 0.61 -2.08
C THR A 184 18.75 0.98 -2.21
N ARG A 185 17.94 0.12 -2.85
CA ARG A 185 16.48 0.33 -2.93
C ARG A 185 15.80 0.24 -1.57
N LYS A 186 16.21 -0.71 -0.73
CA LYS A 186 15.68 -0.85 0.63
C LYS A 186 16.02 0.39 1.46
N ALA A 187 17.27 0.84 1.43
CA ALA A 187 17.73 2.04 2.11
C ALA A 187 16.98 3.30 1.65
N ARG A 188 16.84 3.52 0.33
CA ARG A 188 16.07 4.66 -0.19
C ARG A 188 14.59 4.63 0.20
N LYS A 189 13.99 3.44 0.26
CA LYS A 189 12.61 3.26 0.73
C LYS A 189 12.50 3.57 2.23
N GLU A 190 13.47 3.13 3.02
CA GLU A 190 13.53 3.39 4.47
C GLU A 190 13.73 4.89 4.75
N GLU A 191 14.58 5.58 3.98
CA GLU A 191 14.78 7.04 4.05
C GLU A 191 13.49 7.79 3.71
N LEU A 192 12.81 7.45 2.62
CA LEU A 192 11.54 8.07 2.25
C LEU A 192 10.45 7.83 3.31
N GLN A 193 10.44 6.64 3.93
CA GLN A 193 9.53 6.35 5.03
C GLN A 193 9.85 7.16 6.28
N ALA A 194 11.13 7.38 6.59
CA ALA A 194 11.55 8.23 7.71
C ALA A 194 11.15 9.70 7.46
N GLN A 195 11.36 10.21 6.24
CA GLN A 195 10.92 11.55 5.85
C GLN A 195 9.40 11.70 5.96
N ASN A 196 8.63 10.75 5.45
CA ASN A 196 7.16 10.78 5.58
C ASN A 196 6.71 10.77 7.04
N LYS A 197 7.36 10.01 7.92
CA LYS A 197 7.05 10.03 9.35
C LYS A 197 7.36 11.39 9.98
N ALA A 198 8.49 12.00 9.62
CA ALA A 198 8.85 13.34 10.10
C ALA A 198 7.81 14.38 9.66
N TYR A 199 7.34 14.32 8.41
CA TYR A 199 6.24 15.18 7.94
C TYR A 199 4.93 14.92 8.70
N GLU A 200 4.58 13.65 8.95
CA GLU A 200 3.40 13.28 9.74
C GLU A 200 3.48 13.80 11.20
N GLU A 201 4.69 13.87 11.79
CA GLU A 201 4.94 14.42 13.13
C GLU A 201 4.88 15.95 13.17
N GLU A 202 5.42 16.64 12.16
CA GLU A 202 5.48 18.11 12.09
C GLU A 202 4.11 18.73 11.73
N GLU A 203 3.43 18.18 10.72
CA GLU A 203 2.15 18.73 10.23
C GLU A 203 0.94 18.24 11.04
N GLY A 204 1.09 17.14 11.78
CA GLY A 204 -0.04 16.43 12.39
C GLY A 204 -0.96 15.77 11.36
N LEU A 205 -2.07 15.15 11.80
CA LEU A 205 -3.05 14.50 10.92
C LEU A 205 -3.88 15.52 10.12
N LEU A 206 -3.27 16.24 9.19
CA LEU A 206 -3.95 17.26 8.37
C LEU A 206 -4.81 16.62 7.26
N TYR A 207 -4.37 15.49 6.71
CA TYR A 207 -5.04 14.76 5.63
C TYR A 207 -5.04 13.25 5.87
N GLY A 208 -6.09 12.77 6.55
CA GLY A 208 -6.45 11.36 6.63
C GLY A 208 -7.77 11.10 5.90
N ALA A 209 -7.95 9.89 5.36
CA ALA A 209 -9.22 9.49 4.77
C ALA A 209 -10.33 9.57 5.84
N GLY A 210 -11.24 10.55 5.71
CA GLY A 210 -12.33 10.80 6.66
C GLY A 210 -12.13 11.98 7.62
N ILE A 211 -11.03 12.74 7.56
CA ILE A 211 -10.78 13.89 8.46
C ILE A 211 -11.69 15.10 8.15
N ALA A 212 -12.28 15.16 6.95
CA ALA A 212 -13.15 16.27 6.55
C ALA A 212 -14.47 16.37 7.34
N ASP A 213 -14.94 15.30 8.00
CA ASP A 213 -16.25 15.29 8.67
C ASP A 213 -16.21 15.59 10.18
N GLU A 214 -15.05 15.58 10.85
CA GLU A 214 -14.98 15.71 12.31
C GLU A 214 -14.67 17.13 12.83
N HIS A 215 -14.23 18.06 11.99
CA HIS A 215 -13.90 19.43 12.43
C HIS A 215 -15.13 20.34 12.65
N VAL A 216 -16.33 19.93 12.27
CA VAL A 216 -17.55 20.76 12.42
C VAL A 216 -18.05 20.84 13.88
N LYS A 217 -17.57 20.00 14.81
CA LYS A 217 -18.14 19.93 16.18
C LYS A 217 -17.29 20.49 17.32
N ARG A 218 -16.08 21.03 17.07
CA ARG A 218 -15.19 21.51 18.15
C ARG A 218 -14.98 23.03 18.24
N HIS A 219 -15.75 23.85 17.54
CA HIS A 219 -15.59 25.32 17.57
C HIS A 219 -16.89 26.09 17.83
N ALA A 220 -17.75 25.59 18.71
CA ALA A 220 -18.78 26.41 19.36
C ALA A 220 -18.23 26.92 20.70
N GLY A 221 -17.41 27.99 20.69
CA GLY A 221 -16.91 28.53 21.95
C GLY A 221 -15.82 29.60 21.95
N PHE A 222 -15.38 30.14 20.80
CA PHE A 222 -14.42 31.26 20.81
C PHE A 222 -14.95 32.46 20.04
N THR A 223 -15.33 33.48 20.80
CA THR A 223 -15.68 34.81 20.31
C THR A 223 -14.48 35.42 19.59
N CYS A 224 -14.69 35.84 18.35
CA CYS A 224 -13.76 36.59 17.51
C CYS A 224 -13.26 37.85 18.24
N ARG A 225 -11.98 37.89 18.63
CA ARG A 225 -11.24 39.15 18.82
C ARG A 225 -10.37 39.35 17.58
N SER A 226 -10.76 40.34 16.79
CA SER A 226 -9.99 40.90 15.70
C SER A 226 -8.63 41.41 16.20
N VAL A 227 -7.54 40.84 15.69
CA VAL A 227 -6.21 41.46 15.75
C VAL A 227 -5.80 41.80 14.33
N HIS A 228 -5.83 43.11 14.04
CA HIS A 228 -5.20 43.70 12.86
C HIS A 228 -3.69 43.43 12.93
N ALA A 229 -3.14 42.75 11.92
CA ALA A 229 -1.72 42.73 11.64
C ALA A 229 -1.50 43.20 10.20
N THR A 230 -1.06 44.46 10.08
CA THR A 230 -0.69 45.14 8.85
C THR A 230 0.61 44.53 8.31
N VAL A 231 0.58 43.92 7.12
CA VAL A 231 1.80 43.52 6.40
C VAL A 231 1.96 44.44 5.19
N SER A 232 2.88 45.39 5.31
CA SER A 232 3.33 46.24 4.20
C SER A 232 4.10 45.40 3.17
N ARG A 233 3.52 45.21 1.99
CA ARG A 233 4.23 44.68 0.82
C ARG A 233 4.90 45.85 0.08
N GLN A 234 6.23 45.88 0.06
CA GLN A 234 6.97 46.66 -0.92
C GLN A 234 6.98 45.90 -2.26
N ALA A 235 6.44 46.53 -3.30
CA ALA A 235 6.43 46.03 -4.67
C ALA A 235 7.75 46.39 -5.36
N GLY A 236 8.47 45.39 -5.88
CA GLY A 236 9.55 45.58 -6.86
C GLY A 236 8.98 45.59 -8.29
N PRO A 237 9.60 46.30 -9.25
CA PRO A 237 9.03 46.54 -10.58
C PRO A 237 9.13 45.31 -11.50
N ALA A 238 8.11 45.16 -12.35
CA ALA A 238 7.99 44.12 -13.36
C ALA A 238 8.84 44.43 -14.61
N GLU A 239 9.62 43.45 -15.08
CA GLU A 239 10.23 43.48 -16.41
C GLU A 239 9.31 42.84 -17.47
N PRO A 240 9.26 43.37 -18.71
CA PRO A 240 8.32 42.94 -19.74
C PRO A 240 8.80 41.72 -20.55
N LEU A 241 7.82 40.89 -20.91
CA LEU A 241 7.93 39.78 -21.86
C LEU A 241 8.40 40.25 -23.24
N ALA A 242 9.49 39.67 -23.74
CA ALA A 242 9.88 39.75 -25.14
C ALA A 242 9.79 38.37 -25.82
N ASP A 243 8.84 38.28 -26.75
CA ASP A 243 8.68 37.26 -27.78
C ASP A 243 9.95 37.09 -28.62
N ARG A 244 10.32 35.85 -28.94
CA ARG A 244 11.12 35.52 -30.13
C ARG A 244 10.98 34.04 -30.51
N ARG A 245 10.12 33.82 -31.51
CA ARG A 245 10.19 32.72 -32.48
C ARG A 245 11.59 32.58 -33.12
N ALA A 246 11.88 31.34 -33.47
CA ALA A 246 12.77 30.85 -34.54
C ALA A 246 14.29 30.85 -34.31
N ARG A 247 14.87 29.64 -34.27
CA ARG A 247 15.87 29.15 -35.24
C ARG A 247 16.03 27.63 -35.14
N VAL A 248 15.86 26.99 -36.30
CA VAL A 248 16.40 25.72 -36.85
C VAL A 248 16.71 24.58 -35.88
#